data_AF-A0A2K3YL52-F1
#
_entry.id   AF-A0A2K3YL52-F1
#
_cell.length_a   1.000
_cell.length_b   1.000
_cell.length_c   1.000
_cell.angle_alpha   90.00
_cell.angle_beta   90.00
_cell.angle_gamma   90.00
#
_symmetry.space_group_name_H-M   'P 1'
#
loop_
_entity.id
_entity.type
_entity.pdbx_description
1 polymer ?
#
loop_
_entity_poly.entity_id
_entity_poly.type
_entity_poly.pdbx_seq_one_letter_code
_entity_poly.pdbx_strand_id
1 'polypeptide(L)'
;IIPLEELYDICEKVRELTKDPKYLIGRIIARPYVGEPGNFTRTSNRHDYALKPFGRTVMNTLKDADYDVIAIGKINDIYDGEGVSEAIRTKSNMDGMD
;
A
#
# COMPACT_ATOMS: atom_id res chain seq x y z
N ILE A 1 -0.75 -15.30 -20.12
CA ILE A 1 0.24 -14.75 -19.17
C ILE A 1 0.21 -13.24 -19.35
N ILE A 2 0.17 -12.45 -18.28
CA ILE A 2 0.11 -10.98 -18.33
C ILE A 2 1.48 -10.43 -17.92
N PRO A 3 2.16 -9.62 -18.76
CA PRO A 3 3.39 -8.91 -18.37
C PRO A 3 3.19 -8.02 -17.15
N LEU A 4 4.27 -7.77 -16.41
CA LEU A 4 4.18 -7.04 -15.13
C LEU A 4 3.66 -5.61 -15.30
N GLU A 5 4.15 -4.90 -16.32
CA GLU A 5 3.72 -3.52 -16.61
C GLU A 5 2.23 -3.45 -16.97
N GLU A 6 1.74 -4.41 -17.74
CA GLU A 6 0.32 -4.52 -18.07
C GLU A 6 -0.53 -4.82 -16.83
N LEU A 7 -0.06 -5.70 -15.94
CA LEU A 7 -0.74 -5.96 -14.67
C LEU A 7 -0.83 -4.68 -13.81
N TYR A 8 0.23 -3.87 -13.77
CA TYR A 8 0.25 -2.61 -13.04
C TYR A 8 -0.71 -1.59 -13.63
N ASP A 9 -0.72 -1.41 -14.96
CA ASP A 9 -1.66 -0.54 -15.67
C ASP A 9 -3.13 -0.97 -15.43
N ILE A 10 -3.42 -2.29 -15.44
CA ILE A 10 -4.75 -2.81 -15.08
C ILE A 10 -5.12 -2.43 -13.65
N CYS A 11 -4.22 -2.64 -12.69
CA CYS A 11 -4.49 -2.31 -11.29
C CYS A 11 -4.72 -0.81 -11.07
N GLU A 12 -3.98 0.06 -11.78
CA GLU A 12 -4.17 1.51 -11.76
C GLU A 12 -5.54 1.91 -12.33
N LYS A 13 -5.94 1.36 -13.47
CA LYS A 13 -7.28 1.58 -14.04
C LYS A 13 -8.40 1.14 -13.09
N VAL A 14 -8.25 -0.03 -12.48
CA VAL A 14 -9.21 -0.53 -11.46
C VAL A 14 -9.23 0.39 -10.24
N ARG A 15 -8.08 0.93 -9.82
CA ARG A 15 -8.00 1.90 -8.73
C ARG A 15 -8.84 3.13 -9.03
N GLU A 16 -8.76 3.67 -10.25
CA GLU A 16 -9.58 4.82 -10.66
C GLU A 16 -11.07 4.49 -10.66
N LEU A 17 -11.46 3.34 -11.21
CA LEU A 17 -12.87 2.90 -11.25
C LEU A 17 -13.47 2.73 -9.84
N THR A 18 -12.65 2.31 -8.89
CA THR A 18 -13.08 2.02 -7.51
C THR A 18 -12.97 3.22 -6.57
N LYS A 19 -12.78 4.44 -7.10
CA LYS A 19 -12.93 5.69 -6.35
C LYS A 19 -14.39 6.14 -6.24
N ASP A 20 -15.28 5.62 -7.09
CA ASP A 20 -16.72 5.87 -6.99
C ASP A 20 -17.23 5.43 -5.61
N PRO A 21 -17.96 6.28 -4.86
CA PRO A 21 -18.52 5.93 -3.55
C PRO A 21 -19.31 4.60 -3.52
N LYS A 22 -19.96 4.24 -4.62
CA LYS A 22 -20.70 2.98 -4.77
C LYS A 22 -19.79 1.74 -4.74
N TYR A 23 -18.54 1.90 -5.17
CA TYR A 23 -17.57 0.82 -5.31
C TYR A 23 -16.26 1.16 -4.58
N LEU A 24 -16.35 1.89 -3.47
CA LEU A 24 -15.20 2.41 -2.76
C LEU A 24 -14.40 1.27 -2.13
N ILE A 25 -13.28 0.91 -2.76
CA ILE A 25 -12.36 -0.12 -2.26
C ILE A 25 -11.14 0.55 -1.64
N GLY A 26 -10.70 0.10 -0.46
CA GLY A 26 -9.57 0.72 0.24
C GLY A 26 -8.22 0.55 -0.49
N ARG A 27 -7.99 -0.61 -1.13
CA ARG A 27 -6.71 -0.92 -1.78
C ARG A 27 -6.87 -1.93 -2.92
N ILE A 28 -6.21 -1.66 -4.05
CA ILE A 28 -6.02 -2.63 -5.13
C ILE A 28 -4.61 -3.21 -5.00
N ILE A 29 -4.44 -4.53 -5.15
CA ILE A 29 -3.13 -5.18 -4.95
C ILE A 29 -2.78 -6.04 -6.16
N ALA A 30 -1.70 -5.69 -6.85
CA ALA A 30 -1.09 -6.53 -7.86
C ALA A 30 -0.42 -7.74 -7.19
N ARG A 31 -0.82 -8.95 -7.58
CA ARG A 31 -0.29 -10.23 -7.06
C ARG A 31 0.31 -11.10 -8.18
N PRO A 32 1.42 -10.67 -8.80
CA PRO A 32 2.08 -11.46 -9.83
C PRO A 32 2.66 -12.77 -9.25
N TYR A 33 2.52 -13.84 -10.03
CA TYR A 33 3.03 -15.17 -9.69
C TYR A 33 3.71 -15.82 -10.91
N VAL A 34 4.58 -16.78 -10.65
CA VAL A 34 5.29 -17.60 -11.64
C VAL A 34 5.16 -19.08 -11.26
N GLY A 35 5.51 -19.97 -12.19
CA GLY A 35 5.46 -21.42 -11.99
C GLY A 35 4.43 -22.09 -12.89
N GLU A 36 4.02 -23.29 -12.50
CA GLU A 36 3.18 -24.17 -13.29
C GLU A 36 2.10 -24.85 -12.42
N PRO A 37 1.09 -25.51 -13.01
CA PRO A 37 0.04 -26.18 -12.24
C PRO A 37 0.62 -27.11 -11.17
N GLY A 38 0.24 -26.89 -9.92
CA GLY A 38 0.76 -27.62 -8.75
C GLY A 38 1.97 -26.97 -8.07
N ASN A 39 2.59 -25.94 -8.67
CA ASN A 39 3.77 -25.27 -8.13
C ASN A 39 3.83 -23.77 -8.50
N PHE A 40 2.81 -22.99 -8.10
CA PHE A 40 2.81 -21.54 -8.28
C PHE A 40 3.42 -20.80 -7.08
N THR A 41 4.30 -19.85 -7.36
CA THR A 41 4.94 -18.99 -6.35
C THR A 41 4.65 -17.52 -6.65
N ARG A 42 4.17 -16.77 -5.63
CA ARG A 42 4.04 -15.32 -5.73
C ARG A 42 5.43 -14.67 -5.78
N THR A 43 5.60 -13.69 -6.65
CA THR A 43 6.86 -12.95 -6.77
C THR A 43 6.93 -11.81 -5.75
N SER A 44 8.11 -11.21 -5.61
CA SER A 44 8.33 -9.98 -4.84
C SER A 44 7.75 -8.73 -5.52
N ASN A 45 7.32 -8.80 -6.78
CA ASN A 45 6.80 -7.69 -7.58
C ASN A 45 5.37 -7.27 -7.21
N ARG A 46 4.97 -7.51 -5.96
CA ARG A 46 3.72 -7.02 -5.39
C ARG A 46 3.72 -5.49 -5.41
N HIS A 47 2.63 -4.90 -5.88
CA HIS A 47 2.40 -3.47 -5.79
C HIS A 47 1.00 -3.20 -5.27
N ASP A 48 0.85 -2.15 -4.46
CA ASP A 48 -0.40 -1.83 -3.76
C ASP A 48 -0.80 -0.40 -4.09
N TYR A 49 -2.05 -0.21 -4.51
CA TYR A 49 -2.64 1.08 -4.86
C TYR A 49 -3.69 1.43 -3.81
N ALA A 50 -3.29 2.20 -2.80
CA ALA A 50 -4.17 2.60 -1.69
C ALA A 50 -4.95 3.88 -2.02
N LEU A 51 -6.01 4.13 -1.26
CA LEU A 51 -6.57 5.48 -1.17
C LEU A 51 -5.74 6.28 -0.18
N LYS A 52 -5.35 7.49 -0.60
CA LYS A 52 -4.93 8.51 0.36
C LYS A 52 -6.11 8.88 1.27
N PRO A 53 -5.84 9.27 2.53
CA PRO A 53 -6.85 9.90 3.37
C PRO A 53 -7.61 11.01 2.61
N PHE A 54 -8.94 11.06 2.73
CA PHE A 54 -9.80 12.03 2.01
C PHE A 54 -9.62 13.49 2.44
N GLY A 55 -8.70 13.74 3.37
CA GLY A 55 -8.36 15.05 3.87
C GLY A 55 -7.01 15.02 4.57
N ARG A 56 -6.48 16.21 4.82
CA ARG A 56 -5.23 16.39 5.53
C ARG A 56 -5.35 15.80 6.94
N THR A 57 -4.38 14.97 7.32
CA THR A 57 -4.34 14.33 8.63
C THR A 57 -3.51 15.15 9.62
N VAL A 58 -3.60 14.82 10.91
CA VAL A 58 -2.72 15.40 11.93
C VAL A 58 -1.25 15.06 11.65
N MET A 59 -0.96 13.87 11.11
CA MET A 59 0.40 13.46 10.73
C MET A 59 0.99 14.40 9.66
N ASN A 60 0.19 14.83 8.68
CA ASN A 60 0.64 15.84 7.70
C ASN A 60 0.99 17.16 8.39
N THR A 61 0.18 17.60 9.37
CA THR A 61 0.45 18.83 10.12
C THR A 61 1.71 18.75 10.96
N LEU A 62 1.99 17.60 11.59
CA LEU A 62 3.23 17.39 12.33
C LEU A 62 4.44 17.41 11.41
N LYS A 63 4.40 16.64 10.32
CA LYS A 63 5.48 16.58 9.33
C LYS A 63 5.79 17.94 8.71
N ASP A 64 4.76 18.70 8.32
CA ASP A 64 4.95 20.03 7.71
C ASP A 64 5.47 21.07 8.72
N ALA A 65 5.29 20.82 10.02
CA ALA A 65 5.88 21.60 11.10
C ALA A 65 7.27 21.07 11.53
N ASP A 66 7.89 20.22 10.71
CA ASP A 66 9.24 19.65 10.89
C ASP A 66 9.38 18.76 12.14
N TYR A 67 8.27 18.14 12.58
CA TYR A 67 8.31 17.09 13.59
C TYR A 67 8.52 15.71 12.96
N ASP A 68 9.20 14.84 13.71
CA ASP A 68 9.31 13.43 13.37
C ASP A 68 7.97 12.70 13.51
N VAL A 69 7.57 11.99 12.46
CA VAL A 69 6.39 11.13 12.41
C VAL A 69 6.82 9.72 11.98
N ILE A 70 7.18 8.92 12.97
CA ILE A 70 7.69 7.55 12.78
C ILE A 70 6.51 6.57 12.77
N ALA A 71 6.29 5.91 11.63
CA ALA A 71 5.23 4.94 11.43
C ALA A 71 5.75 3.50 11.58
N ILE A 72 5.20 2.76 12.54
CA ILE A 72 5.60 1.36 12.81
C ILE A 72 4.55 0.38 12.25
N GLY A 73 5.02 -0.70 11.64
CA GLY A 73 4.18 -1.78 11.10
C GLY A 73 3.35 -1.33 9.91
N LYS A 74 2.02 -1.43 10.01
CA LYS A 74 1.09 -1.13 8.90
C LYS A 74 0.67 0.34 8.81
N ILE A 75 1.11 1.20 9.73
CA ILE A 75 0.66 2.60 9.78
C ILE A 75 0.98 3.32 8.46
N ASN A 76 2.21 3.19 7.95
CA ASN A 76 2.57 3.81 6.67
C ASN A 76 1.67 3.34 5.52
N ASP A 77 1.36 2.04 5.46
CA ASP A 77 0.49 1.51 4.42
C ASP A 77 -0.94 2.06 4.56
N ILE A 78 -1.50 2.12 5.78
CA ILE A 78 -2.85 2.61 6.05
C ILE A 78 -3.03 4.06 5.61
N TYR A 79 -2.05 4.91 5.86
CA TYR A 79 -2.08 6.32 5.50
C TYR A 79 -1.51 6.61 4.11
N ASP A 80 -1.14 5.58 3.34
CA ASP A 80 -0.49 5.73 2.03
C ASP A 80 0.74 6.65 2.07
N GLY A 81 1.49 6.59 3.19
CA GLY A 81 2.64 7.44 3.48
C GLY A 81 2.33 8.91 3.81
N GLU A 82 1.07 9.32 3.84
CA GLU A 82 0.69 10.69 4.16
C GLU A 82 1.14 11.09 5.57
N GLY A 83 1.95 12.14 5.66
CA GLY A 83 2.43 12.68 6.92
C GLY A 83 3.49 11.84 7.61
N VAL A 84 3.99 10.76 7.02
CA VAL A 84 5.06 9.91 7.58
C VAL A 84 6.43 10.48 7.22
N SER A 85 7.34 10.63 8.20
CA SER A 85 8.75 10.99 7.95
C SER A 85 9.64 9.75 7.85
N GLU A 86 9.37 8.73 8.66
CA GLU A 86 10.08 7.45 8.67
C GLU A 86 9.09 6.28 8.81
N ALA A 87 9.34 5.17 8.12
CA ALA A 87 8.50 3.98 8.19
C ALA A 87 9.32 2.73 8.53
N ILE A 88 8.98 2.08 9.64
CA ILE A 88 9.61 0.84 10.12
C ILE A 88 8.61 -0.31 9.93
N ARG A 89 8.93 -1.26 9.03
CA ARG A 89 8.06 -2.42 8.78
C ARG A 89 8.29 -3.52 9.82
N THR A 90 7.20 -4.13 10.27
CA THR A 90 7.24 -5.26 11.21
C THR A 90 6.73 -6.54 10.56
N LYS A 91 7.28 -7.68 10.97
CA LYS A 91 6.93 -9.03 10.50
C LYS A 91 5.96 -9.75 11.44
N SER A 92 5.96 -9.39 12.72
CA SER A 92 5.14 -9.99 13.77
C SER A 92 4.80 -8.96 14.85
N ASN A 93 3.94 -9.33 15.80
CA ASN A 93 3.60 -8.44 16.90
C ASN A 93 4.80 -8.18 17.83
N MET A 94 5.63 -9.20 18.10
CA MET A 94 6.81 -9.02 18.97
C MET A 94 7.87 -8.14 18.31
N ASP A 95 8.10 -8.33 17.00
CA ASP A 95 9.01 -7.51 16.18
C ASP A 95 8.60 -6.02 16.11
N GLY A 96 7.36 -5.68 16.48
CA GLY A 96 6.93 -4.29 16.59
C GLY A 96 7.09 -3.65 17.97
N MET A 97 7.48 -4.43 18.97
CA MET A 97 7.64 -3.99 20.36
C MET A 97 9.10 -3.88 20.78
N ASP A 98 9.98 -4.68 20.16
CA ASP A 98 11.43 -4.69 20.36
C ASP A 98 12.13 -3.64 19.47
#